data_AF-A0A257ET05-F1
#
_entry.id   AF-A0A257ET05-F1
#
_cell.length_a   1.000
_cell.length_b   1.000
_cell.length_c   1.000
_cell.angle_alpha   90.00
_cell.angle_beta   90.00
_cell.angle_gamma   90.00
#
_symmetry.space_group_name_H-M   'P 1'
#
loop_
_entity.id
_entity.type
_entity.pdbx_description
1 polymer ?
#
loop_
_entity_poly.entity_id
_entity_poly.type
_entity_poly.pdbx_seq_one_letter_code
_entity_poly.pdbx_strand_id
1 'polypeptide(L)' 'MDDKRLTALLTGTTDLSKASLATRILVSRLRIEVRAKPENLPEKLTELKSFIAKNAFAGIDLANA' A
#
# COMPACT_ATOMS: atom_id res chain seq x y z
N MET A 1 -3.61 1.92 11.34
CA MET A 1 -4.26 1.71 10.04
C MET A 1 -4.80 0.29 10.00
N ASP A 2 -6.06 0.12 9.61
CA ASP A 2 -6.72 -1.18 9.57
C ASP A 2 -6.19 -2.07 8.43
N ASP A 3 -5.85 -3.33 8.74
CA ASP A 3 -5.44 -4.34 7.75
C ASP A 3 -6.39 -4.45 6.57
N LYS A 4 -7.71 -4.35 6.83
CA LYS A 4 -8.74 -4.41 5.79
C LYS A 4 -8.60 -3.30 4.75
N ARG A 5 -8.22 -2.08 5.18
CA ARG A 5 -8.00 -0.94 4.29
C ARG A 5 -6.73 -1.11 3.46
N LEU A 6 -5.65 -1.57 4.09
CA LEU A 6 -4.38 -1.83 3.41
C LEU A 6 -4.54 -2.96 2.36
N THR A 7 -5.29 -4.00 2.69
CA THR A 7 -5.64 -5.06 1.74
C THR A 7 -6.47 -4.50 0.57
N ALA A 8 -7.49 -3.69 0.85
CA ALA A 8 -8.29 -3.05 -0.19
C ALA A 8 -7.47 -2.09 -1.08
N LEU A 9 -6.46 -1.41 -0.51
CA LEU A 9 -5.53 -0.57 -1.26
C LEU A 9 -4.67 -1.39 -2.23
N LEU A 10 -4.27 -2.61 -1.84
CA LEU A 10 -3.42 -3.51 -2.63
C LEU A 10 -4.20 -4.32 -3.68
N THR A 11 -5.46 -4.63 -3.42
CA THR A 11 -6.31 -5.39 -4.37
C THR A 11 -7.19 -4.49 -5.23
N GLY A 12 -7.45 -3.27 -4.78
CA GLY A 12 -8.30 -2.30 -5.46
C GLY A 12 -7.51 -1.30 -6.32
N THR A 13 -8.27 -0.35 -6.87
CA THR A 13 -7.78 0.74 -7.74
C THR A 13 -7.92 2.10 -7.05
N THR A 14 -7.69 2.16 -5.73
CA THR A 14 -7.74 3.43 -5.00
C THR A 14 -6.81 4.44 -5.68
N ASP A 15 -7.35 5.64 -5.91
CA ASP A 15 -6.57 6.74 -6.45
C ASP A 15 -5.53 7.17 -5.42
N LEU A 16 -4.27 7.21 -5.84
CA LEU A 16 -3.16 7.62 -4.97
C LEU A 16 -2.58 8.95 -5.46
N SER A 17 -3.34 9.71 -6.25
CA SER A 17 -2.82 10.92 -6.90
C SER A 17 -2.43 12.01 -5.89
N LYS A 18 -3.05 11.99 -4.70
CA LYS A 18 -2.73 12.86 -3.55
C LYS A 18 -1.60 12.35 -2.66
N ALA A 19 -1.20 11.08 -2.81
CA ALA A 19 -0.10 10.50 -2.05
C ALA A 19 1.25 10.91 -2.65
N SER A 20 2.29 10.94 -1.80
CA SER A 20 3.66 11.16 -2.27
C SER A 20 4.08 10.15 -3.34
N LEU A 21 5.01 10.58 -4.21
CA LEU A 21 5.54 9.75 -5.28
C LEU A 21 6.10 8.42 -4.76
N ALA A 22 6.79 8.43 -3.61
CA ALA A 22 7.33 7.22 -2.99
C ALA A 22 6.22 6.23 -2.62
N THR A 23 5.15 6.71 -1.97
CA THR A 23 3.98 5.90 -1.62
C THR A 23 3.30 5.35 -2.88
N ARG A 24 3.13 6.17 -3.92
CA ARG A 24 2.54 5.76 -5.20
C ARG A 24 3.34 4.66 -5.89
N ILE A 25 4.67 4.80 -5.96
CA ILE A 25 5.56 3.80 -6.56
C ILE A 25 5.48 2.49 -5.78
N LEU A 26 5.57 2.55 -4.45
CA LEU A 26 5.51 1.35 -3.61
C LEU A 26 4.18 0.63 -3.77
N VAL A 27 3.05 1.31 -3.59
CA VAL A 27 1.73 0.67 -3.68
C VAL A 27 1.48 0.14 -5.10
N SER A 28 1.91 0.84 -6.14
CA SER A 28 1.79 0.34 -7.52
C SER A 28 2.59 -0.94 -7.73
N ARG A 29 3.82 -1.00 -7.22
CA ARG A 29 4.64 -2.22 -7.24
C ARG A 29 3.96 -3.36 -6.49
N LEU A 30 3.49 -3.10 -5.26
CA LEU A 30 2.82 -4.11 -4.45
C LEU A 30 1.51 -4.60 -5.11
N ARG A 31 0.74 -3.72 -5.76
CA ARG A 31 -0.44 -4.09 -6.56
C ARG A 31 -0.10 -5.04 -7.71
N ILE A 32 0.99 -4.77 -8.43
CA ILE A 32 1.45 -5.63 -9.53
C ILE A 32 1.86 -7.00 -8.99
N GLU A 33 2.63 -7.04 -7.90
CA GLU A 33 3.08 -8.29 -7.28
C GLU A 33 1.89 -9.10 -6.72
N VAL A 34 0.91 -8.46 -6.09
CA VAL A 34 -0.32 -9.11 -5.61
C VAL A 34 -1.19 -9.60 -6.77
N ARG A 35 -1.28 -8.85 -7.89
CA ARG A 35 -1.99 -9.32 -9.09
C ARG A 35 -1.31 -10.53 -9.73
N ALA A 36 0.02 -10.59 -9.70
CA ALA A 36 0.78 -11.70 -10.25
C ALA A 36 0.76 -12.94 -9.31
N LYS A 37 0.80 -12.71 -7.99
CA LYS A 37 0.82 -13.74 -6.95
C LYS A 37 -0.07 -13.33 -5.78
N PRO A 38 -1.38 -13.62 -5.85
CA PRO A 38 -2.32 -13.25 -4.80
C PRO A 38 -2.03 -13.96 -3.48
N GLU A 39 -1.34 -15.10 -3.47
CA GLU A 39 -0.90 -15.78 -2.25
C GLU A 39 0.08 -14.98 -1.39
N ASN A 40 0.80 -14.00 -1.97
CA ASN A 40 1.79 -13.19 -1.26
C ASN A 40 1.19 -11.94 -0.59
N LEU A 41 -0.12 -11.74 -0.68
CA LEU A 41 -0.82 -10.61 -0.09
C LEU A 41 -0.47 -10.35 1.40
N PRO A 42 -0.46 -11.34 2.31
CA PRO A 42 -0.09 -11.11 3.71
C PRO A 42 1.37 -10.64 3.90
N GLU A 43 2.30 -11.14 3.07
CA GLU A 43 3.70 -10.70 3.09
C GLU A 43 3.83 -9.24 2.62
N LYS A 44 3.15 -8.89 1.52
CA LYS A 44 3.12 -7.53 0.96
C LYS A 44 2.43 -6.53 1.87
N LEU A 45 1.42 -6.97 2.62
CA LEU A 45 0.78 -6.16 3.66
C LEU A 45 1.77 -5.81 4.78
N THR A 46 2.58 -6.79 5.18
CA THR A 46 3.62 -6.60 6.20
C THR A 46 4.72 -5.66 5.71
N GLU A 47 5.10 -5.76 4.44
CA GLU A 47 6.04 -4.84 3.77
C GLU A 47 5.48 -3.40 3.78
N LEU A 48 4.21 -3.21 3.40
CA LEU A 48 3.54 -1.90 3.41
C LEU A 48 3.46 -1.31 4.82
N LYS A 49 3.09 -2.12 5.81
CA LYS A 49 3.06 -1.70 7.23
C LYS A 49 4.44 -1.28 7.72
N SER A 50 5.47 -2.05 7.38
CA SER A 50 6.86 -1.73 7.73
C SER A 50 7.31 -0.43 7.08
N PHE A 51 6.90 -0.18 5.83
CA PHE A 51 7.17 1.08 5.15
C PHE A 51 6.50 2.25 5.84
N ILE A 52 5.22 2.13 6.22
CA ILE A 52 4.49 3.16 6.96
C ILE A 52 5.12 3.42 8.33
N ALA A 53 5.52 2.37 9.04
CA ALA A 53 6.19 2.49 10.34
C ALA A 53 7.54 3.21 10.23
N LYS A 54 8.28 2.97 9.13
CA LYS A 54 9.55 3.66 8.85
C LYS A 54 9.35 5.09 8.31
N ASN A 55 8.20 5.38 7.72
CA ASN A 55 7.93 6.63 7.01
C ASN A 55 6.60 7.24 7.45
N ALA A 56 6.64 8.19 8.40
CA ALA A 56 5.45 8.84 8.93
C ALA A 56 4.57 9.50 7.85
N PHE A 57 5.17 10.02 6.78
CA PHE A 57 4.46 10.63 5.65
C PHE A 57 3.60 9.61 4.89
N ALA A 58 4.01 8.33 4.81
CA ALA A 58 3.27 7.30 4.10
C ALA A 58 1.95 6.97 4.81
N GLY A 59 1.92 7.04 6.14
CA GLY A 59 0.68 6.91 6.90
C GLY A 59 -0.30 8.04 6.62
N ILE A 60 0.20 9.28 6.47
CA ILE A 60 -0.59 10.46 6.14
C ILE A 60 -1.09 10.40 4.69
N ASP A 61 -0.21 10.02 3.76
CA ASP A 61 -0.53 9.83 2.34
C ASP A 61 -1.66 8.82 2.16
N LEU A 62 -1.57 7.67 2.83
CA LEU A 62 -2.55 6.60 2.71
C LEU A 62 -3.84 6.87 3.50
N ALA A 63 -3.81 7.77 4.48
CA ALA A 63 -5.01 8.25 5.16
C ALA A 63 -5.78 9.28 4.32
N ASN A 64 -5.09 9.99 3.43
CA ASN A 64 -5.64 11.02 2.54
C ASN A 64 -5.88 10.54 1.10
N ALA A 65 -5.59 9.26 0.82
CA ALA A 65 -5.80 8.59 -0.46
C ALA A 65 -7.27 8.17 -0.68
#